data_AF-A0A7Y2BG21-F1
#
_entry.id   AF-A0A7Y2BG21-F1
#
_cell.length_a   1.000
_cell.length_b   1.000
_cell.length_c   1.000
_cell.angle_alpha   90.00
_cell.angle_beta   90.00
_cell.angle_gamma   90.00
#
_symmetry.space_group_name_H-M   'P 1'
#
loop_
_entity.id
_entity.type
_entity.pdbx_description
1 polymer ?
#
loop_
_entity_poly.entity_id
_entity_poly.type
_entity_poly.pdbx_seq_one_letter_code
_entity_poly.pdbx_strand_id
1 'polypeptide(L)'
;GRLRDAESFEFFVSLLESPESAVFEVAHASLVRLSCQDFNRSQKKWNAWYEKHRVEHRVVWLINALLHSDERLRRRAGEELRHLTQEDFGYEPGKSKKLRAAAQKKYRTWWVGVGFRMFVETPPGSSGHADSR
;
A
#
# COMPACT_ATOMS: atom_id res chain seq x y z
N GLY A 1 -4.31 -13.09 3.53
CA GLY A 1 -4.86 -12.65 2.23
C GLY A 1 -4.72 -11.15 2.16
N ARG A 2 -4.22 -10.61 1.04
CA ARG A 2 -3.58 -9.27 0.86
C ARG A 2 -4.31 -8.02 1.44
N LEU A 3 -5.51 -8.19 1.98
CA LEU A 3 -6.33 -7.16 2.62
C LEU A 3 -6.29 -7.19 4.16
N ARG A 4 -5.91 -8.31 4.79
CA ARG A 4 -5.71 -8.43 6.25
C ARG A 4 -4.34 -7.90 6.73
N ASP A 5 -3.49 -7.49 5.79
CA ASP A 5 -2.12 -7.13 6.12
C ASP A 5 -2.04 -5.75 6.82
N ALA A 6 -3.02 -4.86 6.61
CA ALA A 6 -3.09 -3.59 7.33
C ALA A 6 -3.31 -3.79 8.85
N GLU A 7 -4.14 -4.77 9.23
CA GLU A 7 -4.37 -5.12 10.63
C GLU A 7 -3.12 -5.74 11.29
N SER A 8 -2.21 -6.30 10.50
CA SER A 8 -0.94 -6.87 10.99
C SER A 8 0.12 -5.79 11.25
N PHE A 9 -0.15 -4.52 10.93
CA PHE A 9 0.86 -3.46 10.97
C PHE A 9 1.39 -3.21 12.38
N GLU A 10 0.50 -3.06 13.38
CA GLU A 10 0.89 -2.84 14.78
C GLU A 10 1.73 -3.99 15.32
N PHE A 11 1.39 -5.23 14.94
CA PHE A 11 2.18 -6.40 15.28
C PHE A 11 3.59 -6.31 14.71
N PHE A 12 3.77 -5.94 13.43
CA PHE A 12 5.11 -5.75 12.90
C PHE A 12 5.86 -4.59 13.54
N VAL A 13 5.18 -3.52 13.97
CA VAL A 13 5.85 -2.43 14.70
C VAL A 13 6.37 -2.91 16.05
N SER A 14 5.61 -3.73 16.79
CA SER A 14 6.06 -4.25 18.08
C SER A 14 7.30 -5.14 17.96
N LEU A 15 7.44 -5.88 16.86
CA LEU A 15 8.61 -6.71 16.58
C LEU A 15 9.90 -5.93 16.28
N LEU A 16 9.85 -4.61 16.07
CA LEU A 16 11.05 -3.81 15.80
C LEU A 16 12.00 -3.68 17.01
N GLU A 17 11.52 -3.96 18.21
CA GLU A 17 12.31 -4.00 19.44
C GLU A 17 12.97 -5.36 19.71
N SER A 18 12.69 -6.36 18.86
CA SER A 18 13.27 -7.69 19.05
C SER A 18 14.80 -7.63 19.09
N PRO A 19 15.46 -8.27 20.07
CA PRO A 19 16.91 -8.39 20.11
C PRO A 19 17.44 -9.31 19.01
N GLU A 20 16.57 -10.17 18.44
CA GLU A 20 16.92 -11.05 17.34
C GLU A 20 16.89 -10.28 16.01
N SER A 21 18.06 -10.17 15.36
CA SER A 21 18.21 -9.39 14.12
C SER A 21 17.30 -9.90 12.99
N ALA A 22 17.13 -11.22 12.88
CA ALA A 22 16.27 -11.82 11.87
C ALA A 22 14.80 -11.40 12.02
N VAL A 23 14.30 -11.35 13.26
CA VAL A 23 12.93 -10.91 13.56
C VAL A 23 12.74 -9.44 13.20
N PHE A 24 13.71 -8.59 13.58
CA PHE A 24 13.71 -7.18 13.21
C PHE A 24 13.68 -6.99 11.68
N GLU A 25 14.55 -7.69 10.95
CA GLU A 25 14.67 -7.55 9.50
C GLU A 25 13.38 -7.94 8.78
N VAL A 26 12.76 -9.04 9.18
CA VAL A 26 11.48 -9.49 8.61
C VAL A 26 10.36 -8.52 8.95
N ALA A 27 10.29 -8.03 10.18
CA ALA A 27 9.29 -7.04 10.60
C ALA A 27 9.44 -5.72 9.82
N HIS A 28 10.66 -5.19 9.74
CA HIS A 28 10.96 -3.98 8.97
C HIS A 28 10.62 -4.16 7.48
N ALA A 29 11.07 -5.24 6.86
CA ALA A 29 10.76 -5.54 5.47
C ALA A 29 9.24 -5.64 5.22
N SER A 30 8.50 -6.21 6.19
CA SER A 30 7.04 -6.31 6.13
C SER A 30 6.40 -4.91 6.20
N LEU A 31 6.80 -4.06 7.15
CA LEU A 31 6.30 -2.68 7.26
C LEU A 31 6.55 -1.88 5.98
N VAL A 32 7.77 -1.97 5.42
CA VAL A 32 8.14 -1.32 4.15
C VAL A 32 7.29 -1.86 3.00
N ARG A 33 7.06 -3.17 2.93
CA ARG A 33 6.23 -3.79 1.89
C ARG A 33 4.76 -3.36 1.99
N LEU A 34 4.24 -3.20 3.20
CA LEU A 34 2.84 -2.85 3.42
C LEU A 34 2.57 -1.37 3.13
N SER A 35 3.42 -0.49 3.64
CA SER A 35 3.21 0.96 3.61
C SER A 35 3.93 1.70 2.48
N CYS A 36 4.96 1.08 1.88
CA CYS A 36 5.94 1.77 1.05
C CYS A 36 6.53 3.01 1.72
N GLN A 37 6.66 2.99 3.05
CA GLN A 37 7.45 3.93 3.83
C GLN A 37 8.68 3.23 4.40
N ASP A 38 9.65 4.01 4.86
CA ASP A 38 10.77 3.48 5.63
C ASP A 38 11.18 4.48 6.72
N PHE A 39 10.96 4.08 7.97
CA PHE A 39 11.39 4.84 9.15
C PHE A 39 12.51 4.14 9.92
N ASN A 40 13.19 3.19 9.28
CA ASN A 40 14.22 2.35 9.87
C ASN A 40 13.72 1.69 11.18
N ARG A 41 14.55 1.70 12.22
CA ARG A 41 14.24 1.17 13.57
C ARG A 41 13.28 2.03 14.39
N SER A 42 12.86 3.20 13.91
CA SER A 42 12.12 4.15 14.74
C SER A 42 10.65 3.75 14.91
N GLN A 43 10.35 2.93 15.92
CA GLN A 43 8.98 2.57 16.28
C GLN A 43 8.08 3.80 16.46
N LYS A 44 8.58 4.86 17.12
CA LYS A 44 7.83 6.11 17.28
C LYS A 44 7.35 6.69 15.95
N LYS A 45 8.21 6.70 14.92
CA LYS A 45 7.83 7.20 13.59
C LYS A 45 6.87 6.25 12.87
N TRP A 46 7.07 4.94 13.01
CA TRP A 46 6.13 3.93 12.49
C TRP A 46 4.73 4.08 13.09
N ASN A 47 4.63 4.17 14.42
CA ASN A 47 3.36 4.37 15.12
C ASN A 47 2.70 5.70 14.72
N ALA A 48 3.45 6.80 14.71
CA ALA A 48 2.91 8.10 14.33
C ALA A 48 2.39 8.11 12.88
N TRP A 49 3.09 7.42 11.97
CA TRP A 49 2.61 7.27 10.60
C TRP A 49 1.36 6.38 10.54
N TYR A 50 1.34 5.25 11.26
CA TYR A 50 0.22 4.32 11.25
C TYR A 50 -1.05 4.96 11.82
N GLU A 51 -0.98 5.65 12.96
CA GLU A 51 -2.14 6.35 13.53
C GLU A 51 -2.78 7.35 12.57
N LYS A 52 -1.97 8.01 11.73
CA LYS A 52 -2.45 8.94 10.73
C LYS A 52 -3.16 8.26 9.56
N HIS A 53 -2.78 7.04 9.19
CA HIS A 53 -3.24 6.39 7.96
C HIS A 53 -4.06 5.10 8.19
N ARG A 54 -4.18 4.60 9.42
CA ARG A 54 -4.87 3.34 9.76
C ARG A 54 -6.36 3.32 9.39
N VAL A 55 -6.98 4.49 9.24
CA VAL A 55 -8.37 4.63 8.76
C VAL A 55 -8.47 4.60 7.23
N GLU A 56 -7.36 4.76 6.52
CA GLU A 56 -7.30 4.69 5.07
C GLU A 56 -7.06 3.25 4.62
N HIS A 57 -7.67 2.86 3.50
CA HIS A 57 -7.40 1.57 2.88
C HIS A 57 -5.95 1.51 2.35
N ARG A 58 -5.31 0.34 2.39
CA ARG A 58 -3.91 0.15 1.93
C ARG A 58 -3.64 0.69 0.52
N VAL A 59 -4.61 0.58 -0.40
CA VAL A 59 -4.48 1.15 -1.75
C VAL A 59 -4.20 2.65 -1.69
N VAL A 60 -4.84 3.39 -0.77
CA VAL A 60 -4.58 4.83 -0.56
C VAL A 60 -3.14 5.05 -0.11
N TRP A 61 -2.60 4.19 0.77
CA TRP A 61 -1.18 4.28 1.19
C TRP A 61 -0.24 4.15 -0.01
N LEU A 62 -0.48 3.18 -0.89
CA LEU A 62 0.32 2.99 -2.10
C LEU A 62 0.20 4.17 -3.06
N ILE A 63 -1.00 4.72 -3.25
CA ILE A 63 -1.22 5.93 -4.06
C ILE A 63 -0.43 7.10 -3.48
N ASN A 64 -0.43 7.29 -2.16
CA ASN A 64 0.34 8.32 -1.49
C ASN A 64 1.86 8.14 -1.75
N ALA A 65 2.35 6.89 -1.68
CA ALA A 65 3.76 6.55 -1.88
C ALA A 65 4.29 6.77 -3.32
N LEU A 66 3.42 6.94 -4.32
CA LEU A 66 3.83 7.32 -5.70
C LEU A 66 4.63 8.64 -5.76
N LEU A 67 4.47 9.50 -4.75
CA LEU A 67 5.20 10.76 -4.63
C LEU A 67 6.35 10.74 -3.60
N HIS A 68 6.69 9.58 -3.05
CA HIS A 68 7.77 9.44 -2.08
C HIS A 68 9.10 10.00 -2.61
N SER A 69 9.96 10.51 -1.71
CA SER A 69 11.26 11.08 -2.07
C SER A 69 12.24 10.02 -2.58
N ASP A 70 12.27 8.85 -1.94
CA ASP A 70 13.00 7.67 -2.39
C ASP A 70 12.35 6.99 -3.60
N GLU A 71 13.10 6.82 -4.68
CA GLU A 71 12.66 6.13 -5.90
C GLU A 71 12.38 4.65 -5.70
N ARG A 72 13.10 3.96 -4.80
CA ARG A 72 12.88 2.54 -4.53
C ARG A 72 11.47 2.30 -3.99
N LEU A 73 11.03 3.15 -3.07
CA LEU A 73 9.69 3.11 -2.50
C LEU A 73 8.62 3.51 -3.51
N ARG A 74 8.90 4.50 -4.37
CA ARG A 74 8.04 4.86 -5.51
C ARG A 74 7.82 3.69 -6.47
N ARG A 75 8.91 3.00 -6.85
CA ARG A 75 8.88 1.84 -7.75
C ARG A 75 8.02 0.73 -7.16
N ARG A 76 8.28 0.35 -5.90
CA ARG A 76 7.50 -0.66 -5.19
C ARG A 76 6.02 -0.31 -5.13
N ALA A 77 5.67 0.94 -4.82
CA ALA A 77 4.29 1.39 -4.76
C ALA A 77 3.59 1.28 -6.12
N GLY A 78 4.26 1.67 -7.21
CA GLY A 78 3.74 1.56 -8.57
C GLY A 78 3.54 0.11 -9.03
N GLU A 79 4.52 -0.76 -8.77
CA GLU A 79 4.44 -2.19 -9.09
C GLU A 79 3.30 -2.88 -8.33
N GLU A 80 3.18 -2.60 -7.03
CA GLU A 80 2.13 -3.18 -6.20
C GLU A 80 0.75 -2.67 -6.60
N LEU A 81 0.60 -1.38 -6.91
CA LEU A 81 -0.66 -0.82 -7.42
C LEU A 81 -1.06 -1.51 -8.73
N ARG A 82 -0.14 -1.58 -9.70
CA ARG A 82 -0.41 -2.25 -10.97
C ARG A 82 -0.79 -3.72 -10.77
N HIS A 83 -0.12 -4.41 -9.85
CA HIS A 83 -0.46 -5.80 -9.54
C HIS A 83 -1.86 -5.94 -8.91
N LEU A 84 -2.21 -5.08 -7.96
CA LEU A 84 -3.49 -5.15 -7.24
C LEU A 84 -4.66 -4.70 -8.10
N THR A 85 -4.51 -3.60 -8.83
CA THR A 85 -5.62 -2.92 -9.50
C THR A 85 -5.70 -3.23 -10.99
N GLN A 86 -4.65 -3.79 -11.59
CA GLN A 86 -4.48 -3.97 -13.04
C GLN A 86 -4.51 -2.64 -13.83
N GLU A 87 -4.49 -1.51 -13.13
CA GLU A 87 -4.40 -0.18 -13.72
C GLU A 87 -2.93 0.24 -13.80
N ASP A 88 -2.55 0.96 -14.85
CA ASP A 88 -1.17 1.46 -15.01
C ASP A 88 -1.09 3.00 -14.92
N PHE A 89 -2.06 3.70 -15.50
CA PHE A 89 -2.13 5.16 -15.63
C PHE A 89 -0.85 5.85 -16.13
N GLY A 90 0.09 5.11 -16.73
CA GLY A 90 1.38 5.60 -17.22
C GLY A 90 2.36 6.02 -16.12
N TYR A 91 2.25 5.44 -14.92
CA TYR A 91 3.16 5.77 -13.83
C TYR A 91 4.56 5.20 -14.06
N GLU A 92 5.59 6.05 -13.95
CA GLU A 92 6.98 5.60 -13.88
C GLU A 92 7.72 6.28 -12.72
N PRO A 93 8.49 5.53 -11.92
CA PRO A 93 9.09 6.05 -10.68
C PRO A 93 10.23 7.04 -10.91
N GLY A 94 10.92 6.95 -12.05
CA GLY A 94 12.04 7.83 -12.44
C GLY A 94 11.61 9.14 -13.12
N LYS A 95 10.31 9.29 -13.47
CA LYS A 95 9.80 10.50 -14.11
C LYS A 95 9.82 11.70 -13.14
N SER A 96 9.77 12.90 -13.74
CA SER A 96 9.70 14.16 -12.99
C SER A 96 8.53 14.18 -12.00
N LYS A 97 8.66 14.94 -10.91
CA LYS A 97 7.60 15.07 -9.89
C LYS A 97 6.25 15.48 -10.50
N LYS A 98 6.26 16.34 -11.53
CA LYS A 98 5.05 16.76 -12.26
C LYS A 98 4.34 15.58 -12.93
N LEU A 99 5.08 14.74 -13.65
CA LEU A 99 4.51 13.57 -14.34
C LEU A 99 4.03 12.51 -13.34
N ARG A 100 4.79 12.26 -12.27
CA ARG A 100 4.36 11.36 -11.18
C ARG A 100 3.09 11.84 -10.50
N ALA A 101 2.96 13.15 -10.25
CA ALA A 101 1.77 13.73 -9.65
C ALA A 101 0.55 13.63 -10.58
N ALA A 102 0.74 13.76 -11.90
CA ALA A 102 -0.34 13.56 -12.86
C ALA A 102 -0.87 12.12 -12.84
N ALA A 103 0.02 11.12 -12.80
CA ALA A 103 -0.36 9.71 -12.67
C ALA A 103 -1.01 9.42 -11.30
N GLN A 104 -0.46 9.93 -10.20
CA GLN A 104 -1.08 9.81 -8.87
C GLN A 104 -2.49 10.38 -8.85
N LYS A 105 -2.73 11.54 -9.50
CA LYS A 105 -4.06 12.14 -9.59
C LYS A 105 -5.04 11.22 -10.30
N LYS A 106 -4.64 10.55 -11.38
CA LYS A 106 -5.47 9.54 -12.07
C LYS A 106 -5.83 8.38 -11.13
N TYR A 107 -4.86 7.83 -10.39
CA TYR A 107 -5.12 6.81 -9.38
C TYR A 107 -6.11 7.28 -8.30
N ARG A 108 -5.99 8.53 -7.80
CA ARG A 108 -6.95 9.07 -6.82
C ARG A 108 -8.35 9.19 -7.39
N THR A 109 -8.48 9.73 -8.61
CA THR A 109 -9.77 9.85 -9.28
C THR A 109 -10.41 8.47 -9.50
N TRP A 110 -9.62 7.50 -9.94
CA TRP A 110 -10.07 6.11 -10.08
C TRP A 110 -10.49 5.50 -8.74
N TRP A 111 -9.73 5.70 -7.66
CA TRP A 111 -10.05 5.17 -6.34
C TRP A 111 -11.41 5.66 -5.84
N VAL A 112 -11.67 6.97 -5.94
CA VAL A 112 -12.95 7.56 -5.51
C VAL A 112 -14.11 7.12 -6.40
N GLY A 113 -13.91 6.97 -7.72
CA GLY A 113 -14.98 6.62 -8.65
C GLY A 113 -15.33 5.14 -8.70
N VAL A 114 -14.31 4.27 -8.74
CA VAL A 114 -14.46 2.83 -9.05
C VAL A 114 -13.71 1.96 -8.05
N GLY A 115 -12.45 2.27 -7.78
CA GLY A 115 -11.56 1.41 -6.99
C GLY A 115 -12.08 1.11 -5.59
N PHE A 116 -12.62 2.09 -4.88
CA PHE A 116 -13.15 1.86 -3.52
C PHE A 116 -14.22 0.76 -3.49
N ARG A 117 -15.15 0.76 -4.45
CA ARG A 117 -16.24 -0.22 -4.52
C ARG A 117 -15.73 -1.63 -4.81
N MET A 118 -14.70 -1.75 -5.65
CA MET A 118 -14.07 -3.04 -5.97
C MET A 118 -13.35 -3.68 -4.78
N PHE A 119 -12.75 -2.87 -3.90
CA PHE A 119 -11.90 -3.38 -2.81
C PHE A 119 -12.57 -3.39 -1.44
N VAL A 120 -13.59 -2.55 -1.22
CA VAL A 120 -14.23 -2.35 0.10
C VAL A 120 -15.68 -2.82 0.10
N GLU A 121 -16.44 -2.56 -0.98
CA GLU A 121 -17.88 -2.88 -1.03
C GLU A 121 -18.19 -4.27 -1.61
N THR A 122 -17.23 -4.95 -2.23
CA THR A 122 -17.46 -6.28 -2.80
C THR A 122 -17.29 -7.35 -1.72
N PRO A 123 -18.35 -8.06 -1.28
CA PRO A 123 -18.18 -9.17 -0.37
C PRO A 123 -17.50 -10.33 -1.12
N PRO A 124 -16.64 -11.13 -0.45
CA PRO A 124 -16.06 -12.33 -1.04
C PRO A 124 -17.18 -13.36 -1.22
N GLY A 125 -17.86 -13.34 -2.38
CA GLY A 125 -18.96 -14.27 -2.66
C GLY A 125 -19.80 -13.99 -3.90
N SER A 126 -19.71 -12.84 -4.56
CA SER A 126 -20.49 -12.55 -5.78
C SER A 126 -19.86 -13.08 -7.08
N SER A 127 -19.23 -14.25 -7.04
CA SER A 127 -18.92 -15.05 -8.23
C SER A 127 -19.63 -16.39 -8.12
N GLY A 128 -20.77 -16.51 -8.79
CA GLY A 128 -21.47 -17.78 -8.94
C GLY A 128 -22.96 -17.58 -9.13
N HIS A 129 -23.39 -17.32 -10.36
CA HIS A 129 -24.60 -17.86 -10.97
C HIS A 129 -24.38 -17.84 -12.49
N ALA A 130 -23.52 -18.75 -12.94
CA ALA A 130 -23.65 -19.32 -14.27
C ALA A 130 -24.27 -20.70 -14.05
N ASP A 131 -25.60 -20.72 -13.87
CA ASP A 131 -26.35 -21.95 -14.07
C ASP A 131 -26.99 -21.87 -15.44
N SER A 132 -26.50 -22.75 -16.30
CA SER A 132 -27.02 -23.03 -17.62
C SER A 132 -28.50 -23.42 -17.54
N ARG A 133 -29.32 -22.86 -18.43
CA ARG A 133 -30.41 -23.59 -19.07
C ARG A 133 -30.47 -23.19 -20.54
#